data_AF-A0A3M0XWE6-F1
#
_entry.id   AF-A0A3M0XWE6-F1
#
_cell.length_a   1.000
_cell.length_b   1.000
_cell.length_c   1.000
_cell.angle_alpha   90.00
_cell.angle_beta   90.00
_cell.angle_gamma   90.00
#
_symmetry.space_group_name_H-M   'P 1'
#
loop_
_entity.id
_entity.type
_entity.pdbx_description
1 polymer ?
#
loop_
_entity_poly.entity_id
_entity_poly.type
_entity_poly.pdbx_seq_one_letter_code
_entity_poly.pdbx_strand_id
1 'polypeptide(L)'
;MSLYDRRTLLILPLALAACGFQPVYGPGGAAAALRDKVRMDEPDSAETYLLVRNLEDRRGRAAQPEYALSVKVKTDTEGQAITAADETTRYSLVGRAEYSLTRIATGEVIASG
;
A
#
# COMPACT_ATOMS: atom_id res chain seq x y z
N MET A 1 34.51 -16.69 40.13
CA MET A 1 33.06 -16.60 39.87
C MET A 1 32.73 -15.21 39.31
N SER A 2 33.01 -14.94 38.03
CA SER A 2 32.74 -13.62 37.40
C SER A 2 32.79 -13.72 35.87
N LEU A 3 32.12 -14.73 35.31
CA LEU A 3 32.06 -14.95 33.85
C LEU A 3 30.62 -15.00 33.33
N TYR A 4 29.64 -15.21 34.21
CA TYR A 4 28.23 -15.30 33.85
C TYR A 4 27.59 -13.92 33.57
N ASP A 5 28.09 -12.85 34.20
CA ASP A 5 27.45 -11.52 34.12
C ASP A 5 27.75 -10.77 32.80
N ARG A 6 28.96 -10.96 32.26
CA ARG A 6 29.42 -10.28 31.03
C ARG A 6 28.83 -10.88 29.76
N ARG A 7 28.53 -12.18 29.76
CA ARG A 7 27.98 -12.90 28.61
C ARG A 7 26.52 -12.53 28.36
N THR A 8 25.72 -12.35 29.41
CA THR A 8 24.32 -11.95 29.29
C THR A 8 24.17 -10.57 28.66
N LEU A 9 25.09 -9.65 28.97
CA LEU A 9 25.13 -8.29 28.42
C LEU A 9 25.48 -8.27 26.91
N LEU A 10 26.28 -9.24 26.45
CA LEU A 10 26.65 -9.38 25.02
C LEU A 10 25.52 -9.96 24.15
N ILE A 11 24.58 -10.70 24.72
CA ILE A 11 23.49 -11.35 23.97
C ILE A 11 22.24 -10.45 23.91
N LEU A 12 22.16 -9.43 24.79
CA LEU A 12 21.07 -8.45 24.84
C LEU A 12 20.73 -7.77 23.48
N PRO A 13 21.70 -7.35 22.62
CA PRO A 13 21.35 -6.76 21.32
C PRO A 13 20.71 -7.74 20.34
N LEU A 14 20.95 -9.06 20.46
CA LEU A 14 20.30 -10.07 19.61
C LEU A 14 18.80 -10.18 19.92
N ALA A 15 18.40 -9.89 21.16
CA ALA A 15 16.98 -9.86 21.54
C ALA A 15 16.21 -8.70 20.87
N LEU A 16 16.89 -7.58 20.56
CA LEU A 16 16.28 -6.44 19.86
C LEU A 16 16.16 -6.66 18.35
N ALA A 17 17.03 -7.47 17.75
CA ALA A 17 16.97 -7.81 16.32
C ALA A 17 15.96 -8.93 15.99
N ALA A 18 15.41 -9.60 17.00
CA ALA A 18 14.60 -10.81 16.83
C ALA A 18 13.29 -10.60 16.04
N CYS A 19 12.76 -9.37 15.98
CA CYS A 19 11.54 -9.11 15.20
C CYS A 19 11.78 -9.06 13.68
N GLY A 20 13.02 -8.90 13.21
CA GLY A 20 13.39 -8.98 11.78
C GLY A 20 12.74 -7.95 10.85
N PHE A 21 12.02 -6.95 11.38
CA PHE A 21 11.36 -5.94 10.54
C PHE A 21 12.38 -4.98 9.94
N GLN A 22 12.46 -4.97 8.60
CA GLN A 22 13.27 -4.02 7.85
C GLN A 22 12.35 -2.93 7.25
N PRO A 23 12.68 -1.64 7.39
CA PRO A 23 11.84 -0.57 6.86
C PRO A 23 11.79 -0.63 5.34
N VAL A 24 10.58 -0.85 4.79
CA VAL A 24 10.35 -0.96 3.35
C VAL A 24 10.79 0.30 2.59
N TYR A 25 10.67 1.49 3.20
CA TYR A 25 11.03 2.77 2.62
C TYR A 25 12.42 3.30 3.02
N GLY A 26 13.19 2.55 3.82
CA GLY A 26 14.55 2.91 4.21
C GLY A 26 15.58 2.70 3.08
N PRO A 27 16.84 3.14 3.28
CA PRO A 27 17.93 2.86 2.33
C PRO A 27 18.06 1.36 2.07
N GLY A 28 18.06 0.96 0.78
CA GLY A 28 18.11 -0.46 0.38
C GLY A 28 16.83 -1.26 0.67
N GLY A 29 15.73 -0.62 1.08
CA GLY A 29 14.44 -1.27 1.30
C GLY A 29 13.74 -1.68 0.00
N ALA A 30 12.84 -2.67 0.08
CA ALA A 30 12.17 -3.24 -1.09
C ALA A 30 11.38 -2.22 -1.93
N ALA A 31 10.85 -1.14 -1.34
CA ALA A 31 10.13 -0.12 -2.10
C ALA A 31 11.02 0.70 -3.03
N ALA A 32 12.35 0.66 -2.87
CA ALA A 32 13.28 1.29 -3.81
C ALA A 32 13.11 0.76 -5.25
N ALA A 33 12.62 -0.47 -5.42
CA ALA A 33 12.36 -1.06 -6.73
C ALA A 33 11.20 -0.38 -7.50
N LEU A 34 10.26 0.26 -6.79
CA LEU A 34 9.06 0.88 -7.38
C LEU A 34 8.98 2.40 -7.19
N ARG A 35 9.78 2.96 -6.27
CA ARG A 35 9.81 4.40 -6.00
C ARG A 35 10.16 5.17 -7.28
N ASP A 36 9.37 6.21 -7.60
CA ASP A 36 9.52 7.08 -8.76
C ASP A 36 9.50 6.36 -10.13
N LYS A 37 9.04 5.10 -10.19
CA LYS A 37 9.04 4.25 -11.40
C LYS A 37 7.66 3.80 -11.88
N VAL A 38 6.62 4.09 -11.11
CA VAL A 38 5.24 3.68 -11.42
C VAL A 38 4.44 4.89 -11.90
N ARG A 39 3.92 4.79 -13.13
CA ARG A 39 2.93 5.73 -13.68
C ARG A 39 1.52 5.21 -13.39
N MET A 40 0.63 6.08 -12.94
CA MET A 40 -0.80 5.77 -12.83
C MET A 40 -1.45 5.87 -14.21
N ASP A 41 -2.36 4.96 -14.54
CA ASP A 41 -3.22 5.13 -15.71
C ASP A 41 -4.29 6.19 -15.47
N GLU A 42 -4.83 6.71 -16.56
CA GLU A 42 -5.81 7.79 -16.53
C GLU A 42 -7.10 7.32 -15.83
N PRO A 43 -7.59 8.08 -14.82
CA PRO A 43 -8.80 7.71 -14.10
C PRO A 43 -10.04 7.91 -14.98
N ASP A 44 -10.98 6.98 -14.88
CA ASP A 44 -12.23 6.95 -15.64
C ASP A 44 -13.46 7.44 -14.83
N SER A 45 -13.29 7.69 -13.54
CA SER A 45 -14.34 8.10 -12.60
C SER A 45 -13.81 9.07 -11.54
N ALA A 46 -14.71 9.72 -10.80
CA ALA A 46 -14.35 10.62 -9.72
C ALA A 46 -13.63 9.87 -8.58
N GLU A 47 -14.08 8.66 -8.26
CA GLU A 47 -13.51 7.78 -7.24
C GLU A 47 -12.11 7.32 -7.64
N THR A 48 -11.94 6.85 -8.88
CA THR A 48 -10.62 6.49 -9.42
C THR A 48 -9.69 7.71 -9.43
N TYR A 49 -10.19 8.89 -9.81
CA TYR A 49 -9.41 10.13 -9.79
C TYR A 49 -8.91 10.48 -8.40
N LEU A 50 -9.79 10.42 -7.39
CA LEU A 50 -9.41 10.70 -6.00
C LEU A 50 -8.33 9.73 -5.52
N LEU A 51 -8.44 8.45 -5.85
CA LEU A 51 -7.44 7.46 -5.49
C LEU A 51 -6.10 7.72 -6.19
N VAL A 52 -6.12 7.89 -7.51
CA VAL A 52 -4.92 8.15 -8.34
C VAL A 52 -4.20 9.40 -7.83
N ARG A 53 -4.92 10.51 -7.63
CA ARG A 53 -4.36 11.75 -7.10
C ARG A 53 -3.67 11.55 -5.75
N ASN A 54 -4.33 10.88 -4.80
CA ASN A 54 -3.75 10.61 -3.49
C ASN A 54 -2.49 9.73 -3.56
N LEU A 55 -2.46 8.76 -4.49
CA LEU A 55 -1.29 7.92 -4.70
C LEU A 55 -0.13 8.73 -5.30
N GLU A 56 -0.39 9.55 -6.31
CA GLU A 56 0.61 10.44 -6.90
C GLU A 56 1.14 11.47 -5.91
N ASP A 57 0.29 12.07 -5.07
CA ASP A 57 0.71 13.04 -4.05
C ASP A 57 1.67 12.43 -3.02
N ARG A 58 1.47 11.14 -2.66
CA ARG A 58 2.30 10.42 -1.69
C ARG A 58 3.55 9.80 -2.29
N ARG A 59 3.49 9.36 -3.55
CA ARG A 59 4.55 8.60 -4.22
C ARG A 59 5.38 9.43 -5.18
N GLY A 60 4.90 10.60 -5.58
CA GLY A 60 5.45 11.38 -6.68
C GLY A 60 4.95 10.86 -8.04
N ARG A 61 5.13 11.69 -9.06
CA ARG A 61 4.89 11.33 -10.47
C ARG A 61 6.20 10.88 -11.10
N ALA A 62 6.24 9.65 -11.59
CA ALA A 62 7.42 9.07 -12.22
C ALA A 62 7.77 9.81 -13.52
N ALA A 63 8.96 10.43 -13.58
CA ALA A 63 9.45 11.12 -14.78
C ALA A 63 9.90 10.13 -15.88
N GLN A 64 10.42 8.97 -15.48
CA GLN A 64 10.83 7.88 -16.37
C GLN A 64 10.18 6.58 -15.86
N PRO A 65 8.88 6.35 -16.15
CA PRO A 65 8.17 5.20 -15.62
C PRO A 65 8.65 3.89 -16.28
N GLU A 66 8.88 2.87 -15.46
CA GLU A 66 9.15 1.49 -15.91
C GLU A 66 7.88 0.63 -15.83
N TYR A 67 6.93 1.03 -15.00
CA TYR A 67 5.69 0.31 -14.74
C TYR A 67 4.47 1.22 -14.91
N ALA A 68 3.38 0.65 -15.39
CA ALA A 68 2.06 1.27 -15.44
C ALA A 68 1.13 0.57 -14.44
N LEU A 69 0.45 1.34 -13.59
CA LEU A 69 -0.54 0.83 -12.65
C LEU A 69 -1.94 1.23 -13.14
N SER A 70 -2.72 0.22 -13.53
CA SER A 70 -4.14 0.36 -13.79
C SER A 70 -4.92 0.05 -12.51
N VAL A 71 -5.88 0.89 -12.16
CA VAL A 71 -6.75 0.69 -10.99
C VAL A 71 -8.19 0.98 -11.37
N LYS A 72 -9.09 0.10 -10.94
CA LYS A 72 -10.53 0.26 -11.08
C LYS A 72 -11.20 0.27 -9.72
N VAL A 73 -11.83 1.39 -9.38
CA VAL A 73 -12.51 1.57 -8.10
C VAL A 73 -14.00 1.34 -8.27
N LYS A 74 -14.60 0.60 -7.33
CA LYS A 74 -16.05 0.45 -7.16
C LYS A 74 -16.41 0.83 -5.74
N THR A 75 -17.52 1.52 -5.57
CA THR A 75 -18.05 1.84 -4.24
C THR A 75 -19.50 1.39 -4.14
N ASP A 76 -19.86 0.86 -2.99
CA ASP A 76 -21.21 0.42 -2.66
C ASP A 76 -21.62 1.07 -1.34
N THR A 77 -22.90 1.45 -1.22
CA THR A 77 -23.44 2.04 0.00
C THR A 77 -24.31 1.02 0.72
N GLU A 78 -24.02 0.76 2.00
CA GLU A 78 -24.73 -0.21 2.83
C GLU A 78 -25.36 0.48 4.05
N GLY A 79 -26.65 0.25 4.30
CA GLY A 79 -27.33 0.72 5.49
C GLY A 79 -26.85 -0.02 6.75
N GLN A 80 -26.53 0.69 7.82
CA GLN A 80 -25.93 0.12 9.04
C GLN A 80 -26.78 0.32 10.30
N ALA A 81 -27.68 1.31 10.30
CA ALA A 81 -28.56 1.59 11.44
C ALA A 81 -29.99 1.83 10.95
N ILE A 82 -30.86 0.85 11.19
CA ILE A 82 -32.27 0.85 10.80
C ILE A 82 -33.10 1.12 12.06
N THR A 83 -33.94 2.14 12.03
CA THR A 83 -34.84 2.47 13.15
C THR A 83 -36.04 1.51 13.19
N ALA A 84 -36.81 1.53 14.27
CA ALA A 84 -38.06 0.77 14.35
C ALA A 84 -39.12 1.22 13.32
N ALA A 85 -38.95 2.41 12.74
CA ALA A 85 -39.78 2.94 11.66
C ALA A 85 -39.25 2.60 10.25
N ASP A 86 -38.29 1.68 10.16
CA ASP A 86 -37.64 1.25 8.90
C ASP A 86 -36.86 2.36 8.17
N GLU A 87 -36.33 3.33 8.93
CA GLU A 87 -35.50 4.41 8.37
C GLU A 87 -34.01 4.11 8.58
N THR A 88 -33.20 4.23 7.52
CA THR A 88 -31.74 4.10 7.62
C THR A 88 -31.09 5.43 7.96
N THR A 89 -30.48 5.52 9.13
CA THR A 89 -29.85 6.76 9.67
C THR A 89 -28.34 6.79 9.52
N ARG A 90 -27.73 5.66 9.17
CA ARG A 90 -26.28 5.54 8.96
C ARG A 90 -25.99 4.64 7.77
N TYR A 91 -25.04 5.08 6.95
CA TYR A 91 -24.52 4.32 5.82
C TYR A 91 -23.03 4.05 5.98
N SER A 92 -22.59 2.90 5.48
CA SER A 92 -21.19 2.57 5.23
C SER A 92 -20.93 2.70 3.74
N LEU A 93 -19.83 3.35 3.36
CA LEU A 93 -19.34 3.36 1.98
C LEU A 93 -18.22 2.32 1.87
N VAL A 94 -18.50 1.21 1.20
CA VAL A 94 -17.56 0.11 1.00
C VAL A 94 -16.87 0.31 -0.34
N GLY A 95 -15.55 0.55 -0.32
CA GLY A 95 -14.73 0.70 -1.52
C GLY A 95 -13.94 -0.57 -1.84
N ARG A 96 -13.90 -0.96 -3.12
CA ARG A 96 -13.03 -2.00 -3.66
C ARG A 96 -12.20 -1.44 -4.79
N ALA A 97 -10.90 -1.76 -4.81
CA ALA A 97 -9.97 -1.34 -5.85
C ALA A 97 -9.31 -2.59 -6.46
N GLU A 98 -9.69 -2.92 -7.69
CA GLU A 98 -9.01 -3.94 -8.49
C GLU A 98 -7.82 -3.27 -9.19
N TYR A 99 -6.65 -3.91 -9.21
CA TYR A 99 -5.45 -3.32 -9.79
C TYR A 99 -4.63 -4.30 -10.64
N SER A 100 -3.86 -3.74 -11.58
CA SER A 100 -2.87 -4.45 -12.38
C SER A 100 -1.63 -3.58 -12.58
N LEU A 101 -0.47 -4.14 -12.25
CA LEU A 101 0.83 -3.52 -12.44
C LEU A 101 1.53 -4.18 -13.63
N THR A 102 1.80 -3.39 -14.67
CA THR A 102 2.33 -3.86 -15.95
C THR A 102 3.71 -3.27 -16.20
N ARG A 103 4.68 -4.08 -16.63
CA ARG A 103 5.98 -3.61 -17.11
C ARG A 103 5.81 -2.97 -18.48
N ILE A 104 6.17 -1.70 -18.63
CA ILE A 104 5.93 -0.93 -19.87
C ILE A 104 6.74 -1.50 -21.05
N ALA A 105 7.98 -1.93 -20.80
CA ALA A 105 8.87 -2.43 -21.85
C ALA A 105 8.37 -3.72 -22.53
N THR A 106 7.64 -4.57 -21.81
CA THR A 106 7.23 -5.91 -22.30
C THR A 106 5.72 -6.07 -22.40
N GLY A 107 4.93 -5.20 -21.75
CA GLY A 107 3.49 -5.37 -21.60
C GLY A 107 3.08 -6.46 -20.60
N GLU A 108 4.03 -7.03 -19.86
CA GLU A 108 3.78 -8.12 -18.91
C GLU A 108 3.17 -7.61 -17.60
N VAL A 109 2.08 -8.25 -17.16
CA VAL A 109 1.49 -8.00 -15.84
C VAL A 109 2.33 -8.69 -14.77
N ILE A 110 3.00 -7.91 -13.93
CA ILE A 110 3.91 -8.41 -12.88
C ILE A 110 3.21 -8.57 -11.52
N ALA A 111 2.05 -7.93 -11.33
CA ALA A 111 1.21 -8.08 -10.15
C ALA A 111 -0.24 -7.66 -10.45
N SER A 112 -1.22 -8.27 -9.78
CA SER A 112 -2.63 -7.89 -9.85
C SER A 112 -3.37 -8.31 -8.57
N GLY A 113 -4.55 -7.73 -8.34
CA GLY A 113 -5.42 -8.09 -7.22
C GLY A 113 -6.65 -7.21 -7.06
#